data_AF-A0A3A0G7Y5-F1
#
_entry.id   AF-A0A3A0G7Y5-F1
#
_cell.length_a   1.000
_cell.length_b   1.000
_cell.length_c   1.000
_cell.angle_alpha   90.00
_cell.angle_beta   90.00
_cell.angle_gamma   90.00
#
_symmetry.space_group_name_H-M   'P 1'
#
loop_
_entity.id
_entity.type
_entity.pdbx_description
1 polymer ?
#
loop_
_entity_poly.entity_id
_entity_poly.type
_entity_poly.pdbx_seq_one_letter_code
_entity_poly.pdbx_strand_id
1 'polypeptide(L)'
;MGATLVCGPRRLRRADLRIAGTRIAERWSGRRPIVPRPRDGPLAPTAAGTIPVANLAGHLIFPGLVNAHDHLHLNVFGPMRPRPRYDHADDWIDDMAEAIEQAPARAWRAVPAAARAWHGALKNALAGATTVVHHDPWLDVFEAVDRRKPGRHAAGPAVVRPPGRGDRRPRGG
;
A
#
# COMPACT_ATOMS: atom_id res chain seq x y z
N MET A 1 -19.57 -13.41 -20.81
CA MET A 1 -18.14 -13.25 -21.12
C MET A 1 -17.46 -12.78 -19.85
N GLY A 2 -16.30 -13.32 -19.47
CA GLY A 2 -15.59 -12.98 -18.22
C GLY A 2 -14.98 -11.57 -18.23
N ALA A 3 -14.22 -11.25 -17.19
CA ALA A 3 -13.51 -9.97 -17.07
C ALA A 3 -12.39 -9.82 -18.10
N THR A 4 -11.95 -8.59 -18.33
CA THR A 4 -10.75 -8.30 -19.13
C THR A 4 -9.57 -8.05 -18.20
N LEU A 5 -8.57 -8.93 -18.25
CA LEU A 5 -7.36 -8.85 -17.44
C LEU A 5 -6.32 -7.97 -18.12
N VAL A 6 -5.72 -7.06 -17.35
CA VAL A 6 -4.55 -6.29 -17.77
C VAL A 6 -3.29 -7.06 -17.37
N CYS A 7 -2.60 -7.62 -18.35
CA CYS A 7 -1.44 -8.50 -18.15
C CYS A 7 -0.11 -7.82 -18.51
N GLY A 8 -0.12 -6.50 -18.71
CA GLY A 8 1.03 -5.70 -19.05
C GLY A 8 0.64 -4.44 -19.85
N PRO A 9 1.60 -3.60 -20.22
CA PRO A 9 1.35 -2.25 -20.76
C PRO A 9 0.49 -2.23 -22.04
N ARG A 10 0.51 -3.32 -22.81
CA ARG A 10 -0.24 -3.46 -24.07
C ARG A 10 -0.91 -4.82 -24.21
N ARG A 11 -1.12 -5.54 -23.10
CA ARG A 11 -1.62 -6.92 -23.12
C ARG A 11 -2.91 -7.02 -22.34
N LEU A 12 -4.01 -7.19 -23.06
CA LEU A 12 -5.33 -7.47 -22.50
C LEU A 12 -5.71 -8.92 -22.80
N ARG A 13 -6.34 -9.60 -21.84
CA ARG A 13 -6.85 -10.96 -22.04
C ARG A 13 -8.21 -11.12 -21.40
N ARG A 14 -9.21 -11.57 -22.16
CA ARG A 14 -10.48 -12.02 -21.58
C ARG A 14 -10.29 -13.39 -20.96
N ALA A 15 -10.48 -13.48 -19.65
CA ALA A 15 -10.27 -14.72 -18.92
C ALA A 15 -10.99 -14.73 -17.57
N ASP A 16 -11.27 -15.94 -17.08
CA ASP A 16 -11.68 -16.15 -15.70
C ASP A 16 -10.45 -16.42 -14.82
N LEU A 17 -10.50 -15.94 -13.58
CA LEU A 17 -9.46 -16.15 -12.57
C LEU A 17 -9.97 -17.08 -11.47
N ARG A 18 -9.12 -18.01 -11.02
CA ARG A 18 -9.32 -18.73 -9.76
C ARG A 18 -8.27 -18.27 -8.77
N ILE A 19 -8.72 -17.79 -7.62
CA ILE A 19 -7.86 -17.44 -6.49
C ILE A 19 -7.99 -18.58 -5.48
N ALA A 20 -6.86 -19.13 -5.03
CA ALA A 20 -6.80 -20.16 -4.00
C ALA A 20 -5.83 -19.70 -2.92
N GLY A 21 -6.33 -19.49 -1.70
CA GLY A 21 -5.57 -18.83 -0.64
C GLY A 21 -5.09 -17.44 -1.09
N THR A 22 -3.77 -17.21 -1.03
CA THR A 22 -3.13 -15.92 -1.35
C THR A 22 -2.58 -15.84 -2.78
N ARG A 23 -2.92 -16.80 -3.66
CA ARG A 23 -2.36 -16.88 -5.01
C ARG A 23 -3.44 -17.01 -6.08
N ILE A 24 -3.14 -16.49 -7.25
CA ILE A 24 -3.88 -16.84 -8.48
C ILE A 24 -3.46 -18.26 -8.84
N ALA A 25 -4.40 -19.19 -8.79
CA ALA A 25 -4.16 -20.60 -9.09
C ALA A 25 -4.25 -20.88 -10.59
N GLU A 26 -5.18 -20.25 -11.30
CA GLU A 26 -5.44 -20.52 -12.72
C GLU A 26 -5.92 -19.27 -13.47
N ARG A 27 -5.66 -19.25 -14.79
CA ARG A 27 -6.16 -18.24 -15.74
C ARG A 27 -6.71 -18.92 -16.99
N TRP A 28 -8.02 -18.88 -17.21
CA TRP A 28 -8.67 -19.58 -18.33
C TRP A 28 -9.13 -18.60 -19.42
N SER A 29 -8.74 -18.79 -20.70
CA SER A 29 -9.37 -18.12 -21.85
C SER A 29 -10.17 -19.12 -22.71
N GLY A 30 -11.50 -19.07 -22.67
CA GLY A 30 -12.37 -20.02 -23.39
C GLY A 30 -13.74 -20.26 -22.71
N ARG A 31 -14.51 -21.27 -23.14
CA ARG A 31 -15.71 -21.74 -22.41
C ARG A 31 -15.28 -22.55 -21.18
N ARG A 32 -15.57 -22.06 -19.97
CA ARG A 32 -15.40 -22.81 -18.70
C ARG A 32 -16.58 -23.78 -18.43
N PRO A 33 -16.41 -24.79 -17.56
CA PRO A 33 -17.48 -25.70 -17.15
C PRO A 33 -18.60 -24.90 -16.49
N ILE A 34 -19.83 -25.36 -16.67
CA ILE A 34 -21.05 -24.71 -16.19
C ILE A 34 -21.04 -24.67 -14.66
N VAL A 35 -20.55 -23.58 -14.08
CA VAL A 35 -20.89 -23.23 -12.69
C VAL A 35 -22.20 -22.43 -12.78
N PRO A 36 -23.25 -22.76 -12.01
CA PRO A 36 -24.51 -22.05 -12.07
C PRO A 36 -24.26 -20.56 -11.86
N ARG A 37 -24.70 -19.74 -12.82
CA ARG A 37 -24.69 -18.28 -12.66
C ARG A 37 -25.54 -17.95 -11.43
N PRO A 38 -25.02 -17.21 -10.44
CA PRO A 38 -25.88 -16.49 -9.53
C PRO A 38 -26.78 -15.59 -10.37
N ARG A 39 -28.10 -15.77 -10.26
CA ARG A 39 -29.07 -14.79 -10.74
C ARG A 39 -28.97 -13.61 -9.78
N ASP A 40 -28.39 -12.52 -10.26
CA ASP A 40 -28.39 -11.16 -9.70
C ASP A 40 -27.98 -11.02 -8.22
N GLY A 41 -26.73 -10.59 -8.00
CA GLY A 41 -26.19 -10.23 -6.68
C GLY A 41 -24.65 -10.36 -6.60
N PRO A 42 -23.93 -9.53 -5.83
CA PRO A 42 -22.45 -9.55 -5.82
C PRO A 42 -21.85 -10.83 -5.21
N LEU A 43 -22.60 -11.53 -4.37
CA LEU A 43 -22.24 -12.82 -3.78
C LEU A 43 -23.52 -13.63 -3.53
N ALA A 44 -23.64 -14.82 -4.12
CA ALA A 44 -24.56 -15.82 -3.60
C ALA A 44 -23.85 -16.56 -2.44
N PRO A 45 -24.48 -16.76 -1.27
CA PRO A 45 -23.92 -17.61 -0.24
C PRO A 45 -23.78 -19.04 -0.79
N THR A 46 -22.56 -19.55 -0.78
CA THR A 46 -22.23 -20.89 -1.24
C THR A 46 -22.59 -21.91 -0.17
N ALA A 47 -23.41 -22.91 -0.53
CA ALA A 47 -23.55 -24.14 0.25
C ALA A 47 -22.16 -24.76 0.50
N ALA A 48 -21.96 -25.37 1.66
CA ALA A 48 -20.69 -26.00 2.04
C ALA A 48 -20.13 -26.85 0.89
N GLY A 49 -18.92 -26.52 0.41
CA GLY A 49 -18.26 -27.19 -0.71
C GLY A 49 -18.32 -26.46 -2.06
N THR A 50 -19.01 -25.33 -2.20
CA THR A 50 -19.00 -24.53 -3.43
C THR A 50 -18.03 -23.33 -3.35
N ILE A 51 -17.27 -23.10 -4.41
CA ILE A 51 -16.31 -21.98 -4.51
C ILE A 51 -17.09 -20.70 -4.85
N PRO A 52 -16.98 -19.60 -4.08
CA PRO A 52 -17.65 -18.34 -4.42
C PRO A 52 -17.24 -17.84 -5.81
N VAL A 53 -18.21 -17.42 -6.61
CA VAL A 53 -17.99 -16.88 -7.95
C VAL A 53 -18.57 -15.48 -8.05
N ALA A 54 -17.71 -14.51 -8.39
CA ALA A 54 -18.12 -13.16 -8.73
C ALA A 54 -18.14 -12.99 -10.25
N ASN A 55 -19.27 -12.53 -10.82
CA ASN A 55 -19.37 -12.23 -12.24
C ASN A 55 -18.85 -10.81 -12.53
N LEU A 56 -17.64 -10.73 -13.10
CA LEU A 56 -16.97 -9.47 -13.43
C LEU A 56 -16.99 -9.17 -14.93
N ALA A 57 -18.00 -9.66 -15.65
CA ALA A 57 -18.21 -9.32 -17.05
C ALA A 57 -18.22 -7.79 -17.26
N GLY A 58 -17.56 -7.31 -18.32
CA GLY A 58 -17.48 -5.87 -18.62
C GLY A 58 -16.52 -5.07 -17.74
N HIS A 59 -15.93 -5.68 -16.70
CA HIS A 59 -14.95 -5.01 -15.84
C HIS A 59 -13.51 -5.27 -16.30
N LEU A 60 -12.62 -4.36 -15.92
CA LEU A 60 -11.17 -4.51 -16.04
C LEU A 60 -10.60 -4.98 -14.70
N ILE A 61 -9.69 -5.95 -14.75
CA ILE A 61 -8.94 -6.42 -13.59
C ILE A 61 -7.47 -6.09 -13.80
N PHE A 62 -6.91 -5.33 -12.86
CA PHE A 62 -5.50 -4.94 -12.84
C PHE A 62 -4.75 -5.72 -11.76
N PRO A 63 -3.43 -5.95 -11.92
CA PRO A 63 -2.56 -6.20 -10.78
C PRO A 63 -2.70 -5.05 -9.79
N GLY A 64 -2.57 -5.34 -8.49
CA GLY A 64 -2.49 -4.28 -7.50
C GLY A 64 -1.33 -3.34 -7.82
N LEU A 65 -1.54 -2.04 -7.64
CA LEU A 65 -0.53 -1.03 -7.94
C LEU A 65 0.64 -1.14 -6.95
N VAL A 66 1.80 -0.69 -7.40
CA VAL A 66 2.98 -0.47 -6.57
C VAL A 66 3.15 1.03 -6.40
N ASN A 67 2.98 1.53 -5.18
CA ASN A 67 3.39 2.88 -4.85
C ASN A 67 4.88 2.85 -4.46
N ALA A 68 5.74 3.24 -5.40
CA ALA A 68 7.18 3.18 -5.23
C ALA A 68 7.76 4.27 -4.32
N HIS A 69 6.94 5.23 -3.87
CA HIS A 69 7.41 6.31 -3.04
C HIS A 69 6.29 6.89 -2.15
N ASP A 70 6.31 6.55 -0.87
CA ASP A 70 5.40 7.15 0.12
C ASP A 70 6.09 7.37 1.48
N HIS A 71 5.64 8.42 2.17
CA HIS A 71 5.93 8.72 3.56
C HIS A 71 4.68 8.40 4.37
N LEU A 72 4.42 7.11 4.59
CA LEU A 72 3.15 6.58 5.13
C LEU A 72 2.58 7.41 6.29
N HIS A 73 3.42 7.72 7.27
CA HIS A 73 3.03 8.42 8.49
C HIS A 73 2.72 9.92 8.28
N LEU A 74 3.15 10.54 7.18
CA LEU A 74 2.86 11.94 6.85
C LEU A 74 1.49 12.11 6.17
N ASN A 75 0.83 11.03 5.75
CA ASN A 75 -0.48 11.12 5.10
C ASN A 75 -1.60 11.69 6.00
N VAL A 76 -1.35 11.85 7.30
CA VAL A 76 -2.31 12.48 8.23
C VAL A 76 -2.53 13.97 7.96
N PHE A 77 -1.57 14.65 7.34
CA PHE A 77 -1.58 16.12 7.25
C PHE A 77 -2.56 16.68 6.21
N GLY A 78 -3.22 15.82 5.42
CA GLY A 78 -4.11 16.27 4.35
C GLY A 78 -3.40 17.20 3.34
N PRO A 79 -4.15 17.92 2.50
CA PRO A 79 -3.58 18.92 1.61
C PRO A 79 -3.16 20.16 2.41
N MET A 80 -1.85 20.36 2.57
CA MET A 80 -1.28 21.59 3.11
C MET A 80 -0.73 22.45 1.97
N ARG A 81 -1.13 23.73 1.93
CA ARG A 81 -0.68 24.68 0.92
C ARG A 81 -0.55 26.10 1.48
N PRO A 82 0.51 26.39 2.27
CA PRO A 82 0.76 27.71 2.85
C PRO A 82 0.87 28.81 1.80
N ARG A 83 1.44 28.50 0.62
CA ARG A 83 1.54 29.44 -0.51
C ARG A 83 0.85 28.91 -1.78
N PRO A 84 0.40 29.80 -2.68
CA PRO A 84 -0.16 29.40 -3.96
C PRO A 84 0.83 28.77 -4.93
N ARG A 85 2.10 29.19 -4.89
CA ARG A 85 3.13 28.71 -5.80
C ARG A 85 4.47 28.78 -5.10
N TYR A 86 5.34 27.85 -5.45
CA TYR A 86 6.73 27.81 -5.05
C TYR A 86 7.59 27.89 -6.31
N ASP A 87 8.63 28.71 -6.27
CA ASP A 87 9.60 28.80 -7.36
C ASP A 87 10.74 27.79 -7.16
N HIS A 88 11.02 27.42 -5.90
CA HIS A 88 11.99 26.39 -5.54
C HIS A 88 11.43 25.38 -4.54
N ALA A 89 12.02 24.18 -4.49
CA ALA A 89 11.64 23.15 -3.53
C ALA A 89 12.01 23.54 -2.09
N ASP A 90 13.12 24.25 -1.89
CA ASP A 90 13.58 24.67 -0.57
C ASP A 90 12.57 25.62 0.09
N ASP A 91 11.98 26.54 -0.69
CA ASP A 91 10.90 27.40 -0.24
C ASP A 91 9.68 26.62 0.29
N TRP A 92 9.38 25.49 -0.35
CA TRP A 92 8.31 24.60 0.08
C TRP A 92 8.69 23.83 1.34
N ILE A 93 9.95 23.39 1.44
CA ILE A 93 10.45 22.68 2.62
C ILE A 93 10.36 23.57 3.85
N ASP A 94 10.83 24.83 3.77
CA ASP A 94 10.83 25.78 4.89
C ASP A 94 9.40 26.06 5.36
N ASP A 95 8.48 26.34 4.44
CA ASP A 95 7.06 26.55 4.73
C ASP A 95 6.39 25.34 5.36
N MET A 96 6.64 24.14 4.83
CA MET A 96 6.08 22.91 5.38
C MET A 96 6.61 22.66 6.78
N ALA A 97 7.91 22.89 7.01
CA ALA A 97 8.55 22.72 8.31
C ALA A 97 7.93 23.62 9.38
N GLU A 98 7.57 24.86 9.02
CA GLU A 98 6.80 25.73 9.92
C GLU A 98 5.36 25.24 10.07
N ALA A 99 4.67 24.97 8.95
CA ALA A 99 3.25 24.62 8.94
C ALA A 99 2.92 23.37 9.77
N ILE A 100 3.79 22.35 9.77
CA ILE A 100 3.55 21.11 10.54
C ILE A 100 3.64 21.30 12.06
N GLU A 101 4.26 22.38 12.53
CA GLU A 101 4.35 22.73 13.95
C GLU A 101 3.17 23.60 14.41
N GLN A 102 2.36 24.10 13.47
CA GLN A 102 1.17 24.90 13.75
C GLN A 102 -0.10 24.03 13.93
N ALA A 103 -1.12 24.60 14.56
CA ALA A 103 -2.43 23.93 14.62
C ALA A 103 -3.12 24.01 13.24
N PRO A 104 -3.85 22.97 12.80
CA PRO A 104 -4.11 21.70 13.49
C PRO A 104 -3.02 20.64 13.29
N ALA A 105 -2.04 20.87 12.41
CA ALA A 105 -1.03 19.88 12.01
C ALA A 105 -0.25 19.30 13.20
N ARG A 106 0.15 20.12 14.17
CA ARG A 106 0.80 19.67 15.40
C ARG A 106 -0.01 18.64 16.17
N ALA A 107 -1.33 18.82 16.25
CA ALA A 107 -2.22 17.87 16.92
C ALA A 107 -2.28 16.54 16.15
N TRP A 108 -2.29 16.58 14.82
CA TRP A 108 -2.21 15.39 13.99
C TRP A 108 -0.86 14.68 14.12
N ARG A 109 0.24 15.43 14.18
CA ARG A 109 1.60 14.87 14.38
C ARG A 109 1.74 14.15 15.72
N ALA A 110 1.04 14.63 16.75
CA ALA A 110 1.01 14.01 18.07
C ALA A 110 0.31 12.64 18.08
N VAL A 111 -0.47 12.30 17.05
CA VAL A 111 -0.99 10.93 16.88
C VAL A 111 0.18 9.96 16.70
N PRO A 112 0.21 8.83 17.42
CA PRO A 112 1.30 7.86 17.33
C PRO A 112 1.64 7.48 15.89
N ALA A 113 2.95 7.41 15.58
CA ALA A 113 3.43 7.14 14.23
C ALA A 113 2.84 5.85 13.64
N ALA A 114 2.64 4.82 14.46
CA ALA A 114 1.99 3.58 14.05
C ALA A 114 0.55 3.79 13.53
N ALA A 115 -0.27 4.59 14.22
CA ALA A 115 -1.64 4.88 13.79
C ALA A 115 -1.66 5.73 12.51
N ARG A 116 -0.75 6.70 12.40
CA ARG A 116 -0.59 7.49 11.17
C ARG A 116 -0.13 6.64 9.98
N ALA A 117 0.80 5.71 10.20
CA ALA A 117 1.25 4.78 9.17
C ALA A 117 0.12 3.84 8.71
N TRP A 118 -0.74 3.39 9.62
CA TRP A 118 -1.96 2.64 9.28
C TRP A 118 -2.92 3.46 8.42
N HIS A 119 -3.14 4.74 8.74
CA HIS A 119 -3.92 5.63 7.88
C HIS A 119 -3.30 5.69 6.47
N GLY A 120 -1.99 5.94 6.36
CA GLY A 120 -1.29 5.95 5.07
C GLY A 120 -1.43 4.63 4.30
N ALA A 121 -1.34 3.48 4.98
CA ALA A 121 -1.54 2.17 4.37
C ALA A 121 -2.98 1.98 3.86
N LEU A 122 -3.98 2.40 4.64
CA LEU A 122 -5.39 2.34 4.23
C LEU A 122 -5.66 3.22 3.00
N LYS A 123 -5.14 4.45 2.97
CA LYS A 123 -5.22 5.34 1.80
C LYS A 123 -4.67 4.65 0.55
N ASN A 124 -3.50 4.03 0.65
CA ASN A 124 -2.89 3.31 -0.47
C ASN A 124 -3.72 2.11 -0.93
N ALA A 125 -4.24 1.31 0.02
CA ALA A 125 -5.10 0.17 -0.29
C ALA A 125 -6.39 0.59 -1.01
N LEU A 126 -7.03 1.68 -0.55
CA LEU A 126 -8.22 2.25 -1.19
C LEU A 126 -7.93 2.83 -2.58
N ALA A 127 -6.71 3.32 -2.81
CA ALA A 127 -6.23 3.75 -4.12
C ALA A 127 -5.79 2.58 -5.04
N GLY A 128 -5.95 1.33 -4.60
CA GLY A 128 -5.61 0.12 -5.36
C GLY A 128 -4.14 -0.28 -5.28
N ALA A 129 -3.32 0.37 -4.44
CA ALA A 129 -1.95 -0.04 -4.19
C ALA A 129 -1.91 -1.19 -3.19
N THR A 130 -1.23 -2.27 -3.58
CA THR A 130 -1.06 -3.48 -2.75
C THR A 130 0.37 -3.64 -2.23
N THR A 131 1.28 -2.78 -2.70
CA THR A 131 2.66 -2.69 -2.26
C THR A 131 3.05 -1.23 -2.20
N VAL A 132 3.69 -0.83 -1.10
CA VAL A 132 4.15 0.54 -0.88
C VAL A 132 5.59 0.50 -0.40
N VAL A 133 6.45 1.32 -1.00
CA VAL A 133 7.82 1.55 -0.54
C VAL A 133 7.79 2.77 0.38
N HIS A 134 8.05 2.52 1.66
CA HIS A 134 8.17 3.56 2.66
C HIS A 134 9.58 4.14 2.66
N HIS A 135 9.71 5.48 2.53
CA HIS A 135 11.01 6.14 2.42
C HIS A 135 11.55 6.75 3.73
N ASP A 136 10.77 6.76 4.81
CA ASP A 136 11.25 7.22 6.13
C ASP A 136 11.98 6.09 6.89
N PRO A 137 12.62 6.38 8.04
CA PRO A 137 13.16 5.35 8.91
C PRO A 137 12.13 4.26 9.24
N TRP A 138 12.64 3.04 9.40
CA TRP A 138 11.81 1.88 9.76
C TRP A 138 11.04 2.13 11.06
N LEU A 139 9.71 1.97 11.02
CA LEU A 139 8.83 2.14 12.17
C LEU A 139 8.62 0.79 12.88
N ASP A 140 8.59 0.81 14.22
CA ASP A 140 8.38 -0.41 15.04
C ASP A 140 7.11 -1.19 14.69
N VAL A 141 6.09 -0.52 14.16
CA VAL A 141 4.85 -1.16 13.72
C VAL A 141 5.10 -2.19 12.61
N PHE A 142 6.14 -2.01 11.78
CA PHE A 142 6.47 -2.94 10.70
C PHE A 142 7.05 -4.26 11.24
N GLU A 143 7.83 -4.22 12.31
CA GLU A 143 8.31 -5.42 13.01
C GLU A 143 7.15 -6.28 13.52
N ALA A 144 6.16 -5.64 14.13
CA ALA A 144 5.00 -6.32 14.71
C ALA A 144 4.06 -6.92 13.65
N VAL A 145 4.09 -6.43 12.42
CA VAL A 145 3.30 -6.97 11.30
C VAL A 145 4.05 -8.12 10.62
N ASP A 146 5.37 -8.02 10.46
CA ASP A 146 6.16 -9.08 9.84
C ASP A 146 6.11 -10.39 10.65
N ARG A 147 6.18 -10.28 11.98
CA ARG A 147 6.08 -11.42 12.92
C ARG A 147 4.73 -12.17 12.88
N ARG A 148 3.67 -11.57 12.34
CA ARG A 148 2.35 -12.22 12.21
C ARG A 148 2.23 -13.12 10.99
N LYS A 149 3.24 -13.19 10.12
CA LYS A 149 3.32 -14.19 9.05
C LYS A 149 4.02 -15.45 9.58
N PRO A 150 3.33 -16.58 9.81
CA PRO A 150 4.02 -17.83 10.04
C PRO A 150 4.74 -18.25 8.75
N GLY A 151 6.08 -18.35 8.78
CA GLY A 151 6.85 -19.09 7.77
C GLY A 151 7.77 -18.31 6.81
N ARG A 152 8.27 -17.11 7.13
CA ARG A 152 9.37 -16.47 6.37
C ARG A 152 10.45 -15.89 7.28
N HIS A 153 11.22 -16.76 7.93
CA HIS A 153 12.57 -16.39 8.35
C HIS A 153 13.54 -16.81 7.23
N ALA A 154 13.63 -15.99 6.19
CA ALA A 154 14.89 -15.85 5.47
C ALA A 154 15.43 -14.48 5.93
N ALA A 155 16.52 -14.51 6.68
CA ALA A 155 17.18 -13.31 7.16
C ALA A 155 17.43 -12.36 5.98
N GLY A 156 16.81 -11.17 6.01
CA GLY A 156 17.24 -10.06 5.17
C GLY A 156 18.66 -9.64 5.57
N PRO A 157 19.44 -9.02 4.66
CA PRO A 157 20.76 -8.54 5.02
C PRO A 157 20.63 -7.54 6.16
N ALA A 158 21.51 -7.67 7.15
CA ALA A 158 21.55 -6.80 8.31
C ALA A 158 21.57 -5.33 7.86
N VAL A 159 20.63 -4.54 8.37
CA VAL A 159 20.66 -3.09 8.24
C VAL A 159 21.96 -2.62 8.86
N VAL A 160 22.90 -2.15 8.02
CA VAL A 160 24.14 -1.53 8.48
C VAL A 160 23.74 -0.22 9.16
N ARG A 161 23.79 -0.19 10.49
CA ARG A 161 23.71 1.08 11.24
C ARG A 161 24.94 1.91 10.87
N PRO A 162 24.79 3.18 10.44
CA PRO A 162 25.94 4.04 10.25
C PRO A 162 26.67 4.19 11.59
N PRO A 163 28.01 4.26 11.59
CA PRO A 163 28.78 4.46 12.82
C PRO A 163 28.33 5.77 13.47
N GLY A 164 28.03 5.69 14.76
CA GLY A 164 27.63 6.85 15.56
C GLY A 164 28.65 7.98 15.38
N ARG A 165 28.17 9.21 15.19
CA ARG A 165 29.01 10.40 15.26
C ARG A 165 29.80 10.33 16.56
N GLY A 166 31.11 10.11 16.45
CA GLY A 166 32.01 10.11 17.59
C GLY A 166 31.89 11.43 18.35
N ASP A 167 31.83 11.30 19.67
CA ASP A 167 31.97 12.40 20.61
C ASP A 167 33.16 13.27 20.22
N ARG A 168 32.89 14.48 19.73
CA ARG A 168 33.90 15.53 19.68
C ARG A 168 34.10 15.99 21.11
N ARG A 169 35.15 15.48 21.76
CA ARG A 169 35.68 16.10 22.99
C ARG A 169 36.01 17.57 22.70
N PRO A 170 35.72 18.50 23.61
CA PRO A 170 36.16 19.88 23.48
C PRO A 170 37.69 19.93 23.62
N ARG A 171 38.38 20.57 22.67
CA ARG A 171 39.77 20.97 22.86
C ARG A 171 39.76 22.25 23.69
N GLY A 172 40.23 22.16 24.93
CA GLY A 172 40.68 23.32 25.70
C GLY A 172 42.10 23.72 25.28
N GLY A 173 42.40 25.00 25.43
CA GLY A 173 43.69 25.64 25.12
C GLY A 173 43.48 26.95 24.40
#